data_AF-A0A8B3NRI7-F1
#
_entry.id   AF-A0A8B3NRI7-F1
#
_cell.length_a   1.000
_cell.length_b   1.000
_cell.length_c   1.000
_cell.angle_alpha   90.00
_cell.angle_beta   90.00
_cell.angle_gamma   90.00
#
_symmetry.space_group_name_H-M   'P 1'
#
loop_
_entity.id
_entity.type
_entity.pdbx_description
1 polymer ?
#
loop_
_entity_poly.entity_id
_entity_poly.type
_entity_poly.pdbx_seq_one_letter_code
_entity_poly.pdbx_strand_id
1 'polypeptide(L)'
;MREAARKEGLEAVERIARNKMQATAALRRDIAARMATMKMVPIDRTDVVGEMQRRELREHFNSLTAPQRERAIDAADDAMLDALLSAPAVLVKAEPSLLERAATKRMEKRFGPEMAILNDLQQAVDTVERAYDAARDEIRHGLGLQSHEFEALAGPVEQPAIEQERAKVEKLPMNEQPIVDTDKLAAEILALPYADRERMLDLALDTQGGKLGKAA
;
A
#
# COMPACT_ATOMS: atom_id res chain seq x y z
N MET A 1 -28.64 -6.10 -35.40
CA MET A 1 -28.43 -5.14 -34.29
C MET A 1 -27.94 -5.80 -32.99
N ARG A 2 -28.57 -6.88 -32.49
CA ARG A 2 -28.16 -7.51 -31.21
C ARG A 2 -26.74 -8.09 -31.18
N GLU A 3 -26.26 -8.68 -32.28
CA GLU A 3 -24.88 -9.21 -32.35
C GLU A 3 -23.82 -8.11 -32.38
N ALA A 4 -24.09 -6.99 -33.05
CA ALA A 4 -23.18 -5.85 -33.09
C ALA A 4 -23.02 -5.21 -31.69
N ALA A 5 -24.14 -4.98 -30.99
CA ALA A 5 -24.12 -4.45 -29.62
C ALA A 5 -23.41 -5.40 -28.63
N ARG A 6 -23.57 -6.72 -28.81
CA ARG A 6 -22.87 -7.73 -28.00
C ARG A 6 -21.36 -7.72 -28.26
N LYS A 7 -20.94 -7.63 -29.52
CA LYS A 7 -19.52 -7.55 -29.88
C LYS A 7 -18.89 -6.28 -29.32
N GLU A 8 -19.54 -5.13 -29.49
CA GLU A 8 -19.09 -3.85 -28.94
C GLU A 8 -18.99 -3.87 -27.42
N GLY A 9 -19.97 -4.48 -26.73
CA GLY A 9 -19.94 -4.67 -25.29
C GLY A 9 -18.74 -5.51 -24.83
N LEU A 10 -18.43 -6.61 -25.53
CA LEU A 10 -17.27 -7.45 -25.20
C LEU A 10 -15.93 -6.76 -25.47
N GLU A 11 -15.82 -5.98 -26.55
CA GLU A 11 -14.64 -5.14 -26.80
C GLU A 11 -14.47 -4.07 -25.70
N ALA A 12 -15.56 -3.50 -25.20
CA ALA A 12 -15.55 -2.57 -24.08
C ALA A 12 -15.06 -3.25 -22.79
N VAL A 13 -15.52 -4.47 -22.50
CA VAL A 13 -15.06 -5.30 -21.36
C VAL A 13 -13.56 -5.54 -21.45
N GLU A 14 -13.05 -5.96 -22.61
CA GLU A 14 -11.61 -6.15 -22.82
C GLU A 14 -10.80 -4.88 -22.53
N ARG A 15 -11.29 -3.73 -23.01
CA ARG A 15 -10.65 -2.44 -22.82
C ARG A 15 -10.62 -2.02 -21.35
N ILE A 16 -11.74 -2.15 -20.62
CA ILE A 16 -11.77 -1.80 -19.19
C ILE A 16 -10.89 -2.74 -18.36
N ALA A 17 -10.81 -4.03 -18.73
CA ALA A 17 -9.92 -4.99 -18.08
C ALA A 17 -8.43 -4.64 -18.29
N ARG A 18 -8.04 -4.27 -19.51
CA ARG A 18 -6.68 -3.75 -19.79
C ARG A 18 -6.37 -2.51 -18.98
N ASN A 19 -7.28 -1.52 -18.99
CA ASN A 19 -7.09 -0.26 -18.28
C ASN A 19 -6.93 -0.47 -16.76
N LYS A 20 -7.76 -1.34 -16.16
CA LYS A 20 -7.62 -1.77 -14.76
C LYS A 20 -6.23 -2.31 -14.49
N MET A 21 -5.76 -3.23 -15.33
CA MET A 21 -4.47 -3.88 -15.13
C MET A 21 -3.30 -2.92 -15.29
N GLN A 22 -3.36 -2.02 -16.28
CA GLN A 22 -2.36 -0.97 -16.45
C GLN A 22 -2.27 -0.04 -15.24
N ALA A 23 -3.41 0.30 -14.64
CA ALA A 23 -3.47 1.16 -13.46
C ALA A 23 -3.05 0.47 -12.16
N THR A 24 -3.36 -0.83 -11.98
CA THR A 24 -3.23 -1.50 -10.67
C THR A 24 -2.06 -2.47 -10.57
N ALA A 25 -1.60 -3.06 -11.67
CA ALA A 25 -0.63 -4.17 -11.58
C ALA A 25 0.75 -3.70 -11.08
N ALA A 26 1.23 -2.54 -11.53
CA ALA A 26 2.47 -1.94 -11.02
C ALA A 26 2.33 -1.53 -9.54
N LEU A 27 1.20 -0.93 -9.16
CA LEU A 27 0.92 -0.53 -7.78
C LEU A 27 0.89 -1.72 -6.83
N ARG A 28 0.18 -2.80 -7.20
CA ARG A 28 0.14 -4.05 -6.43
C ARG A 28 1.52 -4.67 -6.27
N ARG A 29 2.34 -4.63 -7.32
CA ARG A 29 3.73 -5.12 -7.26
C ARG A 29 4.57 -4.27 -6.31
N ASP A 30 4.44 -2.94 -6.37
CA ASP A 30 5.16 -2.02 -5.48
C ASP A 30 4.74 -2.18 -4.01
N ILE A 31 3.43 -2.26 -3.75
CA ILE A 31 2.89 -2.54 -2.41
C ILE A 31 3.49 -3.84 -1.86
N ALA A 32 3.44 -4.93 -2.64
CA ALA A 32 3.96 -6.22 -2.21
C ALA A 32 5.48 -6.19 -1.97
N ALA A 33 6.24 -5.50 -2.83
CA ALA A 33 7.68 -5.36 -2.68
C ALA A 33 8.04 -4.58 -1.41
N ARG A 34 7.39 -3.43 -1.18
CA ARG A 34 7.59 -2.60 0.03
C ARG A 34 7.19 -3.35 1.29
N MET A 35 6.03 -4.01 1.30
CA MET A 35 5.62 -4.85 2.44
C MET A 35 6.64 -5.96 2.73
N ALA A 36 7.25 -6.58 1.70
CA ALA A 36 8.27 -7.60 1.89
C ALA A 36 9.56 -7.06 2.53
N THR A 37 9.86 -5.76 2.37
CA THR A 37 10.99 -5.09 3.03
C THR A 37 10.70 -4.66 4.48
N MET A 38 9.42 -4.55 4.85
CA MET A 38 8.98 -4.19 6.20
C MET A 38 9.12 -5.37 7.16
N LYS A 39 10.36 -5.71 7.50
CA LYS A 39 10.69 -6.74 8.49
C LYS A 39 11.02 -6.09 9.83
N MET A 40 10.56 -6.70 10.92
CA MET A 40 11.02 -6.35 12.27
C MET A 40 12.55 -6.48 12.36
N VAL A 41 13.17 -5.66 13.20
CA VAL A 41 14.63 -5.66 13.37
C VAL A 41 15.07 -7.07 13.79
N PRO A 42 15.98 -7.72 13.05
CA PRO A 42 16.59 -8.94 13.54
C PRO A 42 17.41 -8.58 14.78
N ILE A 43 17.04 -9.11 15.94
CA ILE A 43 17.83 -8.96 17.15
C ILE A 43 19.13 -9.75 16.97
N ASP A 44 20.26 -9.05 17.08
CA ASP A 44 21.57 -9.69 17.11
C ASP A 44 21.70 -10.51 18.40
N ARG A 45 21.78 -11.84 18.24
CA ARG A 45 21.93 -12.79 19.35
C ARG A 45 23.38 -12.89 19.84
N THR A 46 24.32 -12.34 19.09
CA THR A 46 25.74 -12.33 19.45
C THR A 46 26.12 -11.11 20.29
N ASP A 47 25.26 -10.09 20.33
CA ASP A 47 25.39 -8.92 21.19
C ASP A 47 24.97 -9.25 22.63
N VAL A 48 25.93 -9.75 23.41
CA VAL A 48 25.75 -10.10 24.82
C VAL A 48 25.36 -8.88 25.67
N VAL A 49 25.94 -7.71 25.38
CA VAL A 49 25.67 -6.48 26.14
C VAL A 49 24.25 -6.01 25.87
N GLY A 50 23.81 -6.01 24.61
CA GLY A 50 22.44 -5.70 24.24
C GLY A 50 21.43 -6.68 24.84
N GLU A 51 21.74 -7.99 24.91
CA GLU A 51 20.87 -8.95 25.58
C GLU A 51 20.76 -8.71 27.09
N MET A 52 21.83 -8.28 27.76
CA MET A 52 21.77 -7.90 29.17
C MET A 52 20.83 -6.70 29.38
N GLN A 53 20.97 -5.65 28.58
CA GLN A 53 20.09 -4.48 28.65
C GLN A 53 18.62 -4.84 28.37
N ARG A 54 18.37 -5.64 27.31
CA ARG A 54 17.01 -6.12 27.00
C ARG A 54 16.44 -6.96 28.13
N ARG A 55 17.27 -7.78 28.79
CA ARG A 55 16.85 -8.54 29.97
C ARG A 55 16.46 -7.65 31.13
N GLU A 56 17.26 -6.63 31.45
CA GLU A 56 16.95 -5.66 32.50
C GLU A 56 15.63 -4.93 32.23
N LEU A 57 15.40 -4.50 30.99
CA LEU A 57 14.14 -3.88 30.56
C LEU A 57 12.94 -4.82 30.72
N ARG A 58 13.08 -6.09 30.33
CA ARG A 58 12.04 -7.12 30.55
C ARG A 58 11.78 -7.37 32.03
N GLU A 59 12.82 -7.45 32.85
CA GLU A 59 12.69 -7.65 34.30
C GLU A 59 11.99 -6.46 34.96
N HIS A 60 12.35 -5.24 34.56
CA HIS A 60 11.65 -4.03 34.96
C HIS A 60 10.17 -4.09 34.57
N PHE A 61 9.85 -4.39 33.30
CA PHE A 61 8.47 -4.52 32.84
C PHE A 61 7.68 -5.61 33.59
N ASN A 62 8.32 -6.74 33.88
CA ASN A 62 7.72 -7.86 34.61
C ASN A 62 7.45 -7.54 36.09
N SER A 63 8.16 -6.56 36.65
CA SER A 63 7.95 -6.05 38.02
C SER A 63 6.70 -5.16 38.14
N LEU A 64 6.21 -4.61 37.03
CA LEU A 64 5.03 -3.75 36.99
C LEU A 64 3.73 -4.54 37.18
N THR A 65 2.73 -3.89 37.78
CA THR A 65 1.35 -4.42 37.83
C THR A 65 0.72 -4.43 36.43
N ALA A 66 -0.35 -5.21 36.23
CA ALA A 66 -1.01 -5.29 34.92
C ALA A 66 -1.45 -3.91 34.35
N PRO A 67 -2.09 -3.01 35.12
CA PRO A 67 -2.43 -1.67 34.62
C PRO A 67 -1.20 -0.80 34.29
N GLN A 68 -0.11 -0.99 35.03
CA GLN A 68 1.14 -0.28 34.76
C GLN A 68 1.84 -0.81 33.51
N ARG A 69 1.74 -2.12 33.22
CA ARG A 69 2.27 -2.71 31.99
C ARG A 69 1.57 -2.17 30.75
N GLU A 70 0.25 -2.03 30.79
CA GLU A 70 -0.50 -1.41 29.69
C GLU A 70 0.00 0.02 29.41
N ARG A 71 0.09 0.84 30.45
CA ARG A 71 0.63 2.20 30.33
C ARG A 71 2.09 2.22 29.87
N ALA A 72 2.90 1.26 30.32
CA ALA A 72 4.29 1.15 29.92
C ALA A 72 4.40 0.86 28.41
N ILE A 73 3.53 0.03 27.84
CA ILE A 73 3.49 -0.22 26.39
C ILE A 73 3.08 1.05 25.64
N ASP A 74 2.10 1.80 26.16
CA ASP A 74 1.64 3.06 25.56
C ASP A 74 2.68 4.18 25.62
N ALA A 75 3.57 4.16 26.61
CA ALA A 75 4.69 5.09 26.73
C ALA A 75 6.02 4.53 26.19
N ALA A 76 6.07 3.24 25.80
CA ALA A 76 7.32 2.55 25.49
C ALA A 76 8.09 3.22 24.35
N ASP A 77 9.39 3.37 24.56
CA ASP A 77 10.39 3.69 23.56
C ASP A 77 10.78 2.45 22.74
N ASP A 78 11.66 2.65 21.76
CA ASP A 78 12.06 1.58 20.85
C ASP A 78 12.83 0.47 21.58
N ALA A 79 13.66 0.82 22.57
CA ALA A 79 14.45 -0.12 23.35
C ALA A 79 13.57 -1.05 24.19
N MET A 80 12.54 -0.51 24.87
CA MET A 80 11.58 -1.31 25.62
C MET A 80 10.78 -2.22 24.68
N LEU A 81 10.29 -1.70 23.54
CA LEU A 81 9.54 -2.52 22.57
C LEU A 81 10.41 -3.66 22.01
N ASP A 82 11.66 -3.38 21.64
CA ASP A 82 12.59 -4.40 21.15
C ASP A 82 12.91 -5.44 22.23
N ALA A 83 13.07 -5.02 23.49
CA ALA A 83 13.29 -5.93 24.61
C ALA A 83 12.12 -6.89 24.86
N LEU A 84 10.87 -6.41 24.74
CA LEU A 84 9.67 -7.23 24.90
C LEU A 84 9.48 -8.20 23.72
N LEU A 85 9.76 -7.74 22.50
CA LEU A 85 9.57 -8.54 21.28
C LEU A 85 10.72 -9.52 21.02
N SER A 86 11.88 -9.36 21.68
CA SER A 86 13.01 -10.28 21.51
C SER A 86 12.88 -11.59 22.28
N ALA A 87 11.96 -11.67 23.23
CA ALA A 87 11.77 -12.85 24.07
C ALA A 87 10.43 -13.55 23.74
N PRO A 88 10.35 -14.88 23.91
CA PRO A 88 9.07 -15.58 23.85
C PRO A 88 8.07 -15.01 24.86
N ALA A 89 6.78 -15.00 24.50
CA ALA A 89 5.70 -14.49 25.35
C ALA A 89 5.68 -15.12 26.75
N VAL A 90 6.18 -16.36 26.91
CA VAL A 90 6.26 -17.03 28.22
C VAL A 90 7.21 -16.31 29.21
N LEU A 91 8.23 -15.62 28.70
CA LEU A 91 9.21 -14.89 29.52
C LEU A 91 8.79 -13.45 29.83
N VAL A 92 7.81 -12.94 29.09
CA VAL A 92 7.27 -11.60 29.26
C VAL A 92 5.91 -11.76 29.92
N LYS A 93 5.71 -11.30 31.15
CA LYS A 93 4.46 -11.43 31.92
C LYS A 93 3.35 -10.52 31.37
N ALA A 94 3.14 -10.52 30.06
CA ALA A 94 2.15 -9.75 29.33
C ALA A 94 1.12 -10.70 28.71
N GLU A 95 -0.12 -10.21 28.63
CA GLU A 95 -1.14 -10.86 27.81
C GLU A 95 -0.73 -10.83 26.32
N PRO A 96 -1.11 -11.83 25.51
CA PRO A 96 -0.79 -11.86 24.08
C PRO A 96 -1.22 -10.59 23.34
N SER A 97 -2.40 -10.06 23.66
CA SER A 97 -2.92 -8.81 23.08
C SER A 97 -2.04 -7.60 23.36
N LEU A 98 -1.32 -7.61 24.48
CA LEU A 98 -0.43 -6.53 24.85
C LEU A 98 0.89 -6.61 24.06
N LEU A 99 1.40 -7.81 23.82
CA LEU A 99 2.55 -8.03 22.95
C LEU A 99 2.25 -7.72 21.48
N GLU A 100 1.04 -8.03 21.00
CA GLU A 100 0.57 -7.60 19.69
C GLU A 100 0.54 -6.07 19.57
N ARG A 101 0.01 -5.37 20.58
CA ARG A 101 0.06 -3.90 20.63
C ARG A 101 1.49 -3.36 20.60
N ALA A 102 2.42 -3.98 21.32
CA ALA A 102 3.83 -3.61 21.28
C ALA A 102 4.43 -3.80 19.87
N ALA A 103 4.11 -4.92 19.20
CA ALA A 103 4.56 -5.18 17.83
C ALA A 103 4.00 -4.15 16.85
N THR A 104 2.69 -3.88 16.90
CA THR A 104 2.03 -2.86 16.07
C THR A 104 2.66 -1.49 16.28
N LYS A 105 2.84 -1.07 17.54
CA LYS A 105 3.45 0.22 17.87
C LYS A 105 4.89 0.32 17.38
N ARG A 106 5.66 -0.77 17.49
CA ARG A 106 7.04 -0.83 16.98
C ARG A 106 7.08 -0.68 15.47
N MET A 107 6.15 -1.33 14.76
CA MET A 107 6.00 -1.22 13.32
C MET A 107 5.56 0.19 12.91
N GLU A 108 4.59 0.79 13.59
CA GLU A 108 4.14 2.17 13.35
C GLU A 108 5.24 3.20 13.56
N LYS A 109 6.05 3.06 14.62
CA LYS A 109 7.18 3.97 14.84
C LYS A 109 8.24 3.89 13.74
N ARG A 110 8.50 2.69 13.23
CA ARG A 110 9.54 2.44 12.25
C ARG A 110 9.10 2.71 10.81
N PHE A 111 7.87 2.32 10.49
CA PHE A 111 7.33 2.31 9.14
C PHE A 111 6.10 3.19 9.00
N GLY A 112 5.68 3.96 10.00
CA GLY A 112 4.44 4.76 9.98
C GLY A 112 4.24 5.61 8.73
N PRO A 113 5.24 6.42 8.31
CA PRO A 113 5.15 7.17 7.06
C PRO A 113 5.00 6.28 5.82
N GLU A 114 5.75 5.17 5.77
CA GLU A 114 5.68 4.21 4.65
C GLU A 114 4.35 3.45 4.64
N MET A 115 3.82 3.08 5.81
CA MET A 115 2.51 2.45 5.98
C MET A 115 1.37 3.37 5.55
N ALA A 116 1.49 4.68 5.81
CA ALA A 116 0.55 5.66 5.30
C ALA A 116 0.57 5.70 3.76
N ILE A 117 1.76 5.72 3.16
CA ILE A 117 1.91 5.65 1.70
C ILE A 117 1.32 4.36 1.14
N LEU A 118 1.59 3.20 1.77
CA LEU A 118 1.03 1.92 1.35
C LEU A 118 -0.50 1.91 1.44
N ASN A 119 -1.07 2.49 2.50
CA ASN A 119 -2.51 2.62 2.65
C ASN A 119 -3.11 3.49 1.54
N ASP A 120 -2.47 4.61 1.19
CA ASP A 120 -2.92 5.48 0.10
C ASP A 120 -2.86 4.76 -1.25
N LEU A 121 -1.79 4.02 -1.51
CA LEU A 121 -1.65 3.20 -2.73
C LEU A 121 -2.71 2.09 -2.79
N GLN A 122 -3.00 1.45 -1.66
CA GLN A 122 -4.05 0.43 -1.58
C GLN A 122 -5.43 1.04 -1.83
N GLN A 123 -5.72 2.22 -1.25
CA GLN A 123 -6.99 2.92 -1.50
C GLN A 123 -7.14 3.32 -2.97
N ALA A 124 -6.05 3.72 -3.64
CA ALA A 124 -6.07 4.00 -5.08
C ALA A 124 -6.39 2.74 -5.89
N VAL A 125 -5.79 1.60 -5.56
CA VAL A 125 -6.09 0.30 -6.18
C VAL A 125 -7.57 -0.07 -5.97
N ASP A 126 -8.06 0.01 -4.74
CA ASP A 126 -9.46 -0.28 -4.41
C ASP A 126 -10.44 0.62 -5.18
N THR A 127 -10.09 1.89 -5.37
CA THR A 127 -10.90 2.84 -6.13
C THR A 127 -11.00 2.43 -7.59
N VAL A 128 -9.87 2.03 -8.21
CA VAL A 128 -9.86 1.55 -9.60
C VAL A 128 -10.64 0.25 -9.75
N GLU A 129 -10.55 -0.66 -8.77
CA GLU A 129 -11.31 -1.91 -8.77
C GLU A 129 -12.82 -1.68 -8.72
N ARG A 130 -13.28 -0.79 -7.84
CA ARG A 130 -14.70 -0.41 -7.77
C ARG A 130 -15.18 0.24 -9.06
N ALA A 131 -14.36 1.10 -9.68
CA ALA A 131 -14.69 1.73 -10.96
C ALA A 131 -14.81 0.68 -12.09
N TYR A 132 -13.93 -0.32 -12.07
CA TYR A 132 -13.99 -1.44 -13.02
C TYR A 132 -15.24 -2.30 -12.82
N ASP A 133 -15.57 -2.65 -11.58
CA ASP A 133 -16.77 -3.45 -11.27
C ASP A 133 -18.05 -2.69 -11.66
N ALA A 134 -18.12 -1.38 -11.39
CA ALA A 134 -19.21 -0.53 -11.83
C ALA A 134 -19.34 -0.49 -13.37
N ALA A 135 -18.21 -0.33 -14.08
CA ALA A 135 -18.21 -0.35 -15.55
C ALA A 135 -18.64 -1.71 -16.13
N ARG A 136 -18.23 -2.83 -15.51
CA ARG A 136 -18.72 -4.16 -15.88
C ARG A 136 -20.23 -4.27 -15.70
N ASP A 137 -20.74 -3.79 -14.58
CA ASP A 137 -22.17 -3.83 -14.28
C ASP A 137 -22.98 -2.98 -15.27
N GLU A 138 -22.49 -1.81 -15.66
CA GLU A 138 -23.11 -0.99 -16.69
C GLU A 138 -23.18 -1.71 -18.05
N ILE A 139 -22.08 -2.35 -18.47
CA ILE A 139 -22.06 -3.13 -19.73
C ILE A 139 -23.01 -4.32 -19.62
N ARG A 140 -22.99 -5.05 -18.51
CA ARG A 140 -23.90 -6.17 -18.24
C ARG A 140 -25.36 -5.74 -18.35
N HIS A 141 -25.72 -4.62 -17.71
CA HIS A 141 -27.06 -4.05 -17.76
C HIS A 141 -27.43 -3.57 -19.17
N GLY A 142 -26.51 -2.91 -19.88
CA GLY A 142 -26.71 -2.47 -21.27
C GLY A 142 -26.94 -3.63 -22.26
N LEU A 143 -26.33 -4.79 -22.00
CA LEU A 143 -26.54 -6.02 -22.76
C LEU A 143 -27.78 -6.81 -22.32
N GLY A 144 -28.40 -6.46 -21.20
CA GLY A 144 -29.55 -7.16 -20.63
C GLY A 144 -29.25 -8.57 -20.14
N LEU A 145 -28.00 -8.85 -19.75
CA LEU A 145 -27.54 -10.17 -19.34
C LEU A 145 -27.64 -10.38 -17.82
N GLN A 146 -27.93 -11.60 -17.41
CA GLN A 146 -27.77 -12.01 -16.02
C GLN A 146 -26.28 -12.16 -15.68
N SER A 147 -25.89 -12.04 -14.40
CA SER A 147 -24.49 -12.08 -14.00
C SER A 147 -23.75 -13.32 -14.50
N HIS A 148 -24.34 -14.51 -14.36
CA HIS A 148 -23.71 -15.76 -14.81
C HIS A 148 -23.53 -15.83 -16.34
N GLU A 149 -24.46 -15.27 -17.11
CA GLU A 149 -24.38 -15.22 -18.58
C GLU A 149 -23.32 -14.22 -19.02
N PHE A 150 -23.22 -13.10 -18.32
CA PHE A 150 -22.19 -12.11 -18.56
C PHE A 150 -20.80 -12.69 -18.29
N GLU A 151 -20.59 -13.41 -17.18
CA GLU A 151 -19.26 -13.97 -16.88
C GLU A 151 -18.84 -15.09 -17.82
N ALA A 152 -19.78 -15.90 -18.30
CA ALA A 152 -19.51 -16.89 -19.33
C ALA A 152 -19.00 -16.26 -20.64
N LEU A 153 -19.34 -14.99 -20.90
CA LEU A 153 -18.97 -14.28 -22.12
C LEU A 153 -17.79 -13.32 -21.93
N ALA A 154 -17.74 -12.61 -20.82
CA ALA A 154 -16.70 -11.65 -20.47
C ALA A 154 -15.41 -12.36 -20.08
N GLY A 155 -15.47 -13.43 -19.27
CA GLY A 155 -14.29 -14.13 -18.76
C GLY A 155 -13.27 -14.54 -19.85
N PRO A 156 -13.69 -15.20 -20.95
CA PRO A 156 -12.77 -15.57 -22.03
C PRO A 156 -12.09 -14.39 -22.75
N VAL A 157 -12.67 -13.19 -22.67
CA VAL A 157 -12.13 -11.97 -23.30
C VAL A 157 -11.26 -11.18 -22.32
N GLU A 158 -11.65 -11.13 -21.05
CA GLU A 158 -10.89 -10.46 -19.99
C GLU A 158 -9.61 -11.20 -19.63
N GLN A 159 -9.66 -12.53 -19.56
CA GLN A 159 -8.56 -13.34 -19.06
C GLN A 159 -7.27 -13.16 -19.88
N PRO A 160 -7.28 -13.22 -21.24
CA PRO A 160 -6.09 -12.95 -22.04
C PRO A 160 -5.56 -11.52 -21.87
N ALA A 161 -6.46 -10.53 -21.78
CA ALA A 161 -6.08 -9.14 -21.55
C ALA A 161 -5.38 -8.96 -20.20
N ILE A 162 -5.90 -9.60 -19.15
CA ILE A 162 -5.32 -9.60 -17.81
C ILE A 162 -3.94 -10.26 -17.81
N GLU A 163 -3.81 -11.43 -18.44
CA GLU A 163 -2.55 -12.17 -18.51
C GLU A 163 -1.47 -11.41 -19.29
N GLN A 164 -1.83 -10.78 -20.41
CA GLN A 164 -0.91 -9.96 -21.19
C GLN A 164 -0.36 -8.77 -20.38
N GLU A 165 -1.22 -8.02 -19.70
CA GLU A 165 -0.79 -6.89 -18.88
C GLU A 165 0.01 -7.35 -17.67
N ARG A 166 -0.37 -8.46 -17.03
CA ARG A 166 0.41 -9.06 -15.94
C ARG A 166 1.82 -9.45 -16.39
N ALA A 167 1.95 -10.10 -17.55
CA ALA A 167 3.24 -10.48 -18.11
C ALA A 167 4.11 -9.28 -18.49
N LYS A 168 3.52 -8.15 -18.90
CA LYS A 168 4.25 -6.89 -19.12
C LYS A 168 4.81 -6.35 -17.81
N VAL A 169 3.99 -6.32 -16.77
CA VAL A 169 4.42 -5.83 -15.45
C VAL A 169 5.51 -6.71 -14.85
N GLU A 170 5.44 -8.04 -15.00
CA GLU A 170 6.47 -8.95 -14.50
C GLU A 170 7.86 -8.68 -15.11
N LYS A 171 7.90 -8.29 -16.39
CA LYS A 171 9.14 -7.94 -17.11
C LYS A 171 9.74 -6.60 -16.69
N LEU A 172 9.02 -5.75 -15.96
CA LEU A 172 9.57 -4.50 -15.48
C LEU A 172 10.62 -4.76 -14.38
N PRO A 173 11.75 -4.04 -14.38
CA PRO A 173 12.74 -4.13 -13.31
C PRO A 173 12.12 -3.66 -11.99
N MET A 174 12.43 -4.37 -10.90
CA MET A 174 11.78 -4.20 -9.59
C MET A 174 12.24 -2.95 -8.82
N ASN A 175 13.16 -2.16 -9.37
CA ASN A 175 13.97 -1.19 -8.60
C ASN A 175 14.02 0.23 -9.16
N GLU A 176 13.25 0.57 -10.18
CA GLU A 176 13.05 1.98 -10.50
C GLU A 176 11.80 2.43 -9.75
N GLN A 177 11.99 3.10 -8.61
CA GLN A 177 11.09 4.20 -8.26
C GLN A 177 10.82 4.94 -9.57
N PRO A 178 9.59 5.36 -9.91
CA PRO A 178 9.41 6.17 -11.10
C PRO A 178 10.35 7.35 -10.94
N ILE A 179 11.46 7.32 -11.67
CA ILE A 179 12.30 8.48 -11.86
C ILE A 179 11.34 9.34 -12.65
N VAL A 180 10.62 10.21 -11.93
CA VAL A 180 10.00 11.35 -12.56
C VAL A 180 11.19 12.03 -13.19
N ASP A 181 11.36 11.80 -14.48
CA ASP A 181 12.39 12.45 -15.27
C ASP A 181 12.04 13.93 -15.19
N THR A 182 12.66 14.61 -14.22
CA THR A 182 12.35 15.98 -13.87
C THR A 182 12.61 16.90 -15.04
N ASP A 183 13.54 16.51 -15.91
CA ASP A 183 13.91 17.25 -17.11
C ASP A 183 12.83 17.08 -18.17
N LYS A 184 12.30 15.86 -18.35
CA LYS A 184 11.15 15.61 -19.22
C LYS A 184 9.88 16.29 -18.71
N LEU A 185 9.60 16.22 -17.42
CA LEU A 185 8.44 16.86 -16.81
C LEU A 185 8.55 18.40 -16.92
N ALA A 186 9.74 18.95 -16.69
CA ALA A 186 10.02 20.38 -16.89
C ALA A 186 9.85 20.78 -18.36
N ALA A 187 10.29 19.96 -19.31
CA ALA A 187 10.10 20.20 -20.74
C ALA A 187 8.62 20.18 -21.14
N GLU A 188 7.84 19.24 -20.61
CA GLU A 188 6.38 19.16 -20.81
C GLU A 188 5.65 20.36 -20.20
N ILE A 189 6.04 20.80 -19.00
CA ILE A 189 5.50 22.02 -18.37
C ILE A 189 5.86 23.24 -19.22
N LEU A 190 7.10 23.38 -19.67
CA LEU A 190 7.54 24.51 -20.51
C LEU A 190 6.83 24.56 -21.86
N ALA A 191 6.36 23.42 -22.39
CA ALA A 191 5.61 23.31 -23.63
C ALA A 191 4.13 23.73 -23.49
N LEU A 192 3.60 23.87 -22.26
CA LEU A 192 2.23 24.32 -22.03
C LEU A 192 2.05 25.84 -22.28
N PRO A 193 0.83 26.28 -22.66
CA PRO A 193 0.47 27.69 -22.67
C PRO A 193 0.79 28.36 -21.32
N TYR A 194 1.16 29.65 -21.36
CA TYR A 194 1.59 30.38 -20.16
C TYR A 194 0.58 30.32 -18.99
N ALA A 195 -0.72 30.42 -19.30
CA ALA A 195 -1.78 30.34 -18.29
C ALA A 195 -1.85 28.97 -17.57
N ASP A 196 -1.54 27.89 -18.28
CA ASP A 196 -1.55 26.54 -17.70
C ASP A 196 -0.27 26.27 -16.88
N ARG A 197 0.86 26.90 -17.26
CA ARG A 197 2.12 26.86 -16.49
C ARG A 197 1.98 27.56 -15.15
N GLU A 198 1.39 28.75 -15.13
CA GLU A 198 1.18 29.53 -13.90
C GLU A 198 0.29 28.75 -12.92
N ARG A 199 -0.78 28.13 -13.41
CA ARG A 199 -1.67 27.30 -12.60
C ARG A 199 -0.97 26.07 -12.00
N MET A 200 -0.04 25.45 -12.74
CA MET A 200 0.74 24.31 -12.23
C MET A 200 1.77 24.73 -11.18
N LEU A 201 2.38 25.90 -11.35
CA LEU A 201 3.30 26.48 -10.35
C LEU A 201 2.56 26.83 -9.06
N ASP A 202 1.37 27.43 -9.15
CA ASP A 202 0.53 27.72 -7.99
C ASP A 202 0.13 26.45 -7.24
N LEU A 203 -0.28 25.39 -7.97
CA LEU A 203 -0.64 24.11 -7.37
C LEU A 203 0.56 23.43 -6.67
N ALA A 204 1.76 23.54 -7.25
CA ALA A 204 2.99 23.02 -6.68
C ALA A 204 3.44 23.79 -5.43
N LEU A 205 3.24 25.11 -5.41
CA LEU A 205 3.54 25.96 -4.26
C LEU A 205 2.54 25.74 -3.12
N ASP A 206 1.25 25.58 -3.42
CA ASP A 206 0.21 25.28 -2.42
C ASP A 206 0.43 23.91 -1.75
N THR A 207 0.87 22.92 -2.51
CA THR A 207 1.20 21.59 -1.97
C THR A 207 2.48 21.59 -1.10
N GLN A 208 3.43 22.50 -1.35
CA GLN A 208 4.57 22.75 -0.45
C GLN A 208 4.15 23.54 0.81
N GLY A 209 3.32 24.58 0.66
CA GLY A 209 2.81 25.39 1.77
C GLY A 209 1.95 24.58 2.75
N GLY A 210 1.11 23.67 2.24
CA GLY A 210 0.29 22.77 3.05
C GLY A 210 1.09 21.71 3.85
N LYS A 211 2.30 21.36 3.39
CA LYS A 211 3.23 20.47 4.13
C LYS A 211 4.00 21.20 5.23
N LEU A 212 4.25 22.51 5.07
CA LEU A 212 4.91 23.34 6.09
C LEU A 212 3.94 23.82 7.18
N GLY A 213 2.65 24.01 6.86
CA GLY A 213 1.62 24.44 7.82
C GLY A 213 1.09 23.35 8.76
N LYS A 214 1.41 22.08 8.54
CA LYS A 214 1.04 20.95 9.43
C LYS A 214 2.17 20.49 10.36
N ALA A 215 3.31 21.18 10.32
CA ALA A 215 4.48 20.90 11.15
C ALA A 215 4.68 21.92 12.29
N ALA A 216 3.63 22.68 12.65
CA ALA A 216 3.62 23.62 13.77
C ALA A 216 2.57 23.21 14.82
#